data_AF-A0A7X8YY79-F1
#
_entry.id   AF-A0A7X8YY79-F1
#
_cell.length_a   1.000
_cell.length_b   1.000
_cell.length_c   1.000
_cell.angle_alpha   90.00
_cell.angle_beta   90.00
_cell.angle_gamma   90.00
#
_symmetry.space_group_name_H-M   'P 1'
#
loop_
_entity.id
_entity.type
_entity.pdbx_description
1 polymer ?
#
loop_
_entity_poly.entity_id
_entity_poly.type
_entity_poly.pdbx_seq_one_letter_code
_entity_poly.pdbx_strand_id
1 'polypeptide(L)'
;MPTEFGDEADDFFVNLNLQTNLALPTSRETVLHFCEAVQKEFPEMTSFYVRDGGEYVLEGSRDTGSYRWMEIHAKRLSAGYFNPPEMEDAYRMQRWLLDRSTYYLGVSGLDVECLDVLFGFNFDYTGNRDAIVTQALLGNSPVSLFMSQPSTHPLECEPNLTVALDDECCLQARLSLETRSSSYQVRTGNYENDPITVYLTIRKYPLQGEVTDLQKAFTNNQEVCEDYTRRFIIPHVIDPIAAAIASAH
;
A
#
# COMPACT_ATOMS: atom_id res chain seq x y z
N MET A 1 -12.22 -16.63 -8.64
CA MET A 1 -12.54 -16.53 -7.21
C MET A 1 -12.05 -15.16 -6.78
N PRO A 2 -12.71 -14.45 -5.85
CA PRO A 2 -12.09 -13.29 -5.22
C PRO A 2 -10.73 -13.69 -4.61
N THR A 3 -9.82 -12.74 -4.50
CA THR A 3 -8.59 -12.93 -3.73
C THR A 3 -8.93 -13.35 -2.31
N GLU A 4 -8.09 -14.18 -1.68
CA GLU A 4 -8.27 -14.59 -0.26
C GLU A 4 -8.54 -13.39 0.67
N PHE A 5 -8.01 -12.21 0.32
CA PHE A 5 -8.14 -10.96 1.09
C PHE A 5 -9.10 -9.94 0.48
N GLY A 6 -9.60 -10.19 -0.74
CA GLY A 6 -10.46 -9.25 -1.45
C GLY A 6 -11.88 -9.15 -0.89
N ASP A 7 -12.31 -10.18 -0.16
CA ASP A 7 -13.63 -10.22 0.48
C ASP A 7 -13.63 -9.60 1.90
N GLU A 8 -12.47 -9.16 2.40
CA GLU A 8 -12.29 -8.64 3.77
C GLU A 8 -12.53 -7.12 3.88
N ALA A 9 -12.68 -6.43 2.74
CA ALA A 9 -12.83 -4.97 2.65
C ALA A 9 -13.60 -4.58 1.38
N ASP A 10 -14.01 -3.31 1.24
CA ASP A 10 -14.72 -2.84 0.04
C ASP A 10 -13.78 -2.78 -1.18
N ASP A 11 -12.53 -2.38 -0.97
CA ASP A 11 -11.45 -2.58 -1.94
C ASP A 11 -10.19 -3.14 -1.28
N PHE A 12 -9.44 -3.90 -2.06
CA PHE A 12 -8.15 -4.46 -1.69
C PHE A 12 -7.09 -4.16 -2.78
N PHE A 13 -5.89 -3.80 -2.39
CA PHE A 13 -4.81 -3.56 -3.35
C PHE A 13 -3.44 -4.00 -2.85
N VAL A 14 -2.61 -4.44 -3.81
CA VAL A 14 -1.24 -4.89 -3.56
C VAL A 14 -0.28 -3.96 -4.28
N ASN A 15 0.62 -3.33 -3.53
CA ASN A 15 1.60 -2.38 -4.06
C ASN A 15 3.04 -2.87 -3.82
N LEU A 16 3.92 -2.44 -4.70
CA LEU A 16 5.35 -2.61 -4.67
C LEU A 16 5.98 -1.22 -4.72
N ASN A 17 6.94 -0.94 -3.84
CA ASN A 17 7.81 0.23 -3.96
C ASN A 17 9.27 -0.20 -3.88
N LEU A 18 10.01 -0.03 -4.96
CA LEU A 18 11.46 -0.17 -5.01
C LEU A 18 12.09 1.22 -4.97
N GLN A 19 12.86 1.52 -3.92
CA GLN A 19 13.61 2.77 -3.79
C GLN A 19 15.10 2.54 -4.07
N THR A 20 15.74 3.51 -4.71
CA THR A 20 17.16 3.48 -5.09
C THR A 20 17.91 4.69 -4.53
N ASN A 21 19.18 4.52 -4.18
CA ASN A 21 20.01 5.62 -3.68
C ASN A 21 20.30 6.63 -4.79
N LEU A 22 20.58 6.15 -6.00
CA LEU A 22 20.78 6.95 -7.20
C LEU A 22 19.46 7.20 -7.94
N ALA A 23 19.46 8.22 -8.80
CA ALA A 23 18.31 8.56 -9.61
C ALA A 23 18.11 7.54 -10.75
N LEU A 24 16.85 7.15 -10.97
CA LEU A 24 16.46 6.33 -12.11
C LEU A 24 16.60 7.13 -13.42
N PRO A 25 16.88 6.47 -14.56
CA PRO A 25 16.94 7.14 -15.86
C PRO A 25 15.62 7.81 -16.24
N THR A 26 15.69 9.08 -16.63
CA THR A 26 14.53 9.88 -17.10
C THR A 26 14.59 10.18 -18.60
N SER A 27 15.52 9.56 -19.33
CA SER A 27 15.61 9.74 -20.77
C SER A 27 14.32 9.24 -21.43
N ARG A 28 13.77 10.05 -22.36
CA ARG A 28 12.51 9.73 -23.04
C ARG A 28 12.53 8.33 -23.65
N GLU A 29 13.63 7.97 -24.32
CA GLU A 29 13.77 6.67 -24.99
C GLU A 29 13.75 5.52 -23.96
N THR A 30 14.50 5.66 -22.86
CA THR A 30 14.55 4.65 -21.79
C THR A 30 13.17 4.43 -21.15
N VAL A 31 12.49 5.53 -20.80
CA VAL A 31 11.17 5.47 -20.17
C VAL A 31 10.14 4.86 -21.13
N LEU A 32 10.08 5.32 -22.37
CA LEU A 32 9.14 4.81 -23.36
C LEU A 32 9.38 3.33 -23.65
N HIS A 33 10.63 2.91 -23.88
CA HIS A 33 10.93 1.50 -24.14
C HIS A 33 10.57 0.60 -22.95
N PHE A 34 10.74 1.07 -21.71
CA PHE A 34 10.33 0.31 -20.54
C PHE A 34 8.80 0.22 -20.45
N CYS A 35 8.09 1.33 -20.59
CA CYS A 35 6.62 1.35 -20.58
C CYS A 35 5.99 0.52 -21.72
N GLU A 36 6.58 0.53 -22.92
CA GLU A 36 6.16 -0.32 -24.04
C GLU A 36 6.38 -1.81 -23.75
N ALA A 37 7.49 -2.15 -23.10
CA ALA A 37 7.75 -3.53 -22.67
C ALA A 37 6.74 -3.99 -21.62
N VAL A 38 6.38 -3.11 -20.67
CA VAL A 38 5.35 -3.37 -19.65
C VAL A 38 3.99 -3.56 -20.32
N GLN A 39 3.57 -2.64 -21.20
CA GLN A 39 2.30 -2.72 -21.90
C GLN A 39 2.21 -3.99 -22.77
N LYS A 40 3.31 -4.44 -23.36
CA LYS A 40 3.33 -5.68 -24.14
C LYS A 40 3.04 -6.92 -23.28
N GLU A 41 3.50 -6.93 -22.03
CA GLU A 41 3.23 -8.02 -21.06
C GLU A 41 1.86 -7.86 -20.40
N PHE A 42 1.44 -6.63 -20.13
CA PHE A 42 0.19 -6.26 -19.46
C PHE A 42 -0.65 -5.31 -20.37
N PRO A 43 -1.32 -5.85 -21.41
CA PRO A 43 -1.93 -5.05 -22.50
C PRO A 43 -3.02 -4.08 -22.08
N GLU A 44 -3.62 -4.26 -20.91
CA GLU A 44 -4.63 -3.37 -20.34
C GLU A 44 -4.06 -2.02 -19.89
N MET A 45 -2.75 -1.95 -19.62
CA MET A 45 -2.06 -0.73 -19.18
C MET A 45 -1.82 0.20 -20.37
N THR A 46 -2.82 1.03 -20.69
CA THR A 46 -2.89 1.79 -21.95
C THR A 46 -2.76 3.29 -21.77
N SER A 47 -2.95 3.81 -20.55
CA SER A 47 -2.85 5.24 -20.26
C SER A 47 -1.44 5.58 -19.81
N PHE A 48 -0.71 6.33 -20.64
CA PHE A 48 0.64 6.82 -20.32
C PHE A 48 0.67 8.35 -20.29
N TYR A 49 1.12 8.92 -19.17
CA TYR A 49 1.20 10.37 -18.97
C TYR A 49 2.26 10.74 -17.92
N VAL A 50 2.49 12.03 -17.74
CA VAL A 50 3.39 12.58 -16.71
C VAL A 50 2.55 13.39 -15.73
N ARG A 51 2.70 13.13 -14.43
CA ARG A 51 2.07 13.94 -13.37
C ARG A 51 2.74 15.31 -13.25
N ASP A 52 2.08 16.24 -12.58
CA ASP A 52 2.62 17.58 -12.32
C ASP A 52 3.95 17.56 -11.54
N GLY A 53 4.20 16.51 -10.75
CA GLY A 53 5.47 16.29 -10.03
C GLY A 53 6.61 15.76 -10.89
N GLY A 54 6.35 15.41 -12.16
CA GLY A 54 7.34 14.87 -13.10
C GLY A 54 7.44 13.34 -13.10
N GLU A 55 6.57 12.64 -12.38
CA GLU A 55 6.50 11.18 -12.37
C GLU A 55 5.85 10.65 -13.65
N TYR A 56 6.47 9.63 -14.26
CA TYR A 56 5.88 8.94 -15.41
C TYR A 56 4.92 7.87 -14.92
N VAL A 57 3.68 7.89 -15.41
CA VAL A 57 2.61 6.96 -15.01
C VAL A 57 2.22 6.12 -16.21
N LEU A 58 2.07 4.81 -15.98
CA LEU A 58 1.42 3.89 -16.90
C LEU A 58 0.35 3.11 -16.13
N GLU A 59 -0.91 3.21 -16.54
CA GLU A 59 -2.04 2.57 -15.83
C GLU A 59 -3.11 2.01 -16.78
N GLY A 60 -3.86 1.04 -16.27
CA GLY A 60 -5.06 0.51 -16.92
C GLY A 60 -6.30 1.38 -16.65
N SER A 61 -7.41 1.06 -17.34
CA SER A 61 -8.69 1.72 -17.08
C SER A 61 -9.19 1.40 -15.67
N ARG A 62 -9.72 2.42 -14.98
CA ARG A 62 -10.32 2.29 -13.65
C ARG A 62 -11.81 1.90 -13.70
N ASP A 63 -12.42 1.84 -14.89
CA ASP A 63 -13.87 1.68 -15.06
C ASP A 63 -14.42 0.37 -14.48
N THR A 64 -13.58 -0.68 -14.46
CA THR A 64 -13.95 -2.01 -13.95
C THR A 64 -13.73 -2.16 -12.45
N GLY A 65 -13.15 -1.15 -11.77
CA GLY A 65 -12.75 -1.23 -10.37
C GLY A 65 -11.55 -2.15 -10.12
N SER A 66 -10.94 -2.74 -11.15
CA SER A 66 -9.75 -3.58 -11.06
C SER A 66 -8.75 -3.17 -12.13
N TYR A 67 -7.58 -2.68 -11.71
CA TYR A 67 -6.61 -2.08 -12.62
C TYR A 67 -5.18 -2.10 -12.09
N ARG A 68 -4.24 -2.31 -13.02
CA ARG A 68 -2.79 -2.21 -12.75
C ARG A 68 -2.29 -0.82 -13.00
N TRP A 69 -1.25 -0.45 -12.28
CA TRP A 69 -0.56 0.82 -12.47
C TRP A 69 0.93 0.67 -12.13
N MET A 70 1.76 1.53 -12.73
CA MET A 70 3.14 1.75 -12.34
C MET A 70 3.50 3.22 -12.46
N GLU A 71 4.45 3.64 -11.64
CA GLU A 71 5.01 4.98 -11.65
C GLU A 71 6.52 4.95 -11.54
N ILE A 72 7.19 5.72 -12.39
CA ILE A 72 8.63 5.95 -12.34
C ILE A 72 8.86 7.35 -11.77
N HIS A 73 9.36 7.38 -10.55
CA HIS A 73 9.78 8.58 -9.83
C HIS A 73 11.28 8.78 -10.00
N ALA A 74 11.81 9.91 -9.53
CA ALA A 74 13.24 10.21 -9.61
C ALA A 74 14.14 9.13 -8.98
N LYS A 75 13.71 8.48 -7.88
CA LYS A 75 14.47 7.46 -7.14
C LYS A 75 13.63 6.25 -6.73
N ARG A 76 12.48 6.05 -7.38
CA ARG A 76 11.53 5.02 -6.97
C ARG A 76 10.77 4.47 -8.16
N LEU A 77 10.71 3.15 -8.26
CA LEU A 77 9.77 2.44 -9.11
C LEU A 77 8.62 1.95 -8.21
N SER A 78 7.43 2.47 -8.45
CA SER A 78 6.21 2.08 -7.73
C SER A 78 5.30 1.32 -8.67
N ALA A 79 4.58 0.32 -8.19
CA ALA A 79 3.58 -0.37 -8.97
C ALA A 79 2.51 -0.96 -8.06
N GLY A 80 1.33 -1.22 -8.62
CA GLY A 80 0.29 -1.87 -7.87
C GLY A 80 -0.81 -2.46 -8.74
N TYR A 81 -1.63 -3.29 -8.10
CA TYR A 81 -2.84 -3.82 -8.69
C TYR A 81 -3.98 -3.59 -7.69
N PHE A 82 -4.95 -2.78 -8.12
CA PHE A 82 -6.19 -2.53 -7.39
C PHE A 82 -7.20 -3.61 -7.71
N ASN A 83 -7.84 -4.18 -6.69
CA ASN A 83 -8.75 -5.33 -6.72
C ASN A 83 -8.26 -6.45 -7.67
N PRO A 84 -7.07 -7.03 -7.42
CA PRO A 84 -6.57 -8.12 -8.24
C PRO A 84 -7.53 -9.32 -8.19
N PRO A 85 -7.79 -10.02 -9.32
CA PRO A 85 -8.59 -11.25 -9.33
C PRO A 85 -7.99 -12.35 -8.46
N GLU A 86 -6.67 -12.50 -8.52
CA GLU A 86 -5.89 -13.43 -7.70
C GLU A 86 -4.59 -12.76 -7.21
N MET A 87 -4.07 -13.15 -6.04
CA MET A 87 -2.85 -12.56 -5.48
C MET A 87 -1.67 -12.73 -6.44
N GLU A 88 -1.59 -13.91 -7.06
CA GLU A 88 -0.54 -14.26 -8.01
C GLU A 88 -0.54 -13.35 -9.25
N ASP A 89 -1.70 -12.79 -9.64
CA ASP A 89 -1.76 -11.83 -10.75
C ASP A 89 -1.07 -10.49 -10.41
N ALA A 90 -1.09 -10.07 -9.14
CA ALA A 90 -0.34 -8.92 -8.66
C ALA A 90 1.16 -9.24 -8.57
N TYR A 91 1.51 -10.40 -7.98
CA TYR A 91 2.90 -10.82 -7.82
C TYR A 91 3.61 -11.11 -9.13
N ARG A 92 2.89 -11.58 -10.16
CA ARG A 92 3.44 -11.76 -11.51
C ARG A 92 3.93 -10.43 -12.08
N MET A 93 3.13 -9.37 -11.97
CA MET A 93 3.52 -8.03 -12.43
C MET A 93 4.74 -7.51 -11.66
N GLN A 94 4.70 -7.62 -10.33
CA GLN A 94 5.76 -7.10 -9.47
C GLN A 94 7.10 -7.82 -9.71
N ARG A 95 7.11 -9.16 -9.80
CA ARG A 95 8.32 -9.91 -10.17
C ARG A 95 8.84 -9.55 -11.56
N TRP A 96 7.95 -9.41 -12.54
CA TRP A 96 8.32 -9.03 -13.89
C TRP A 96 8.97 -7.64 -13.90
N LEU A 97 8.39 -6.66 -13.19
CA LEU A 97 8.93 -5.30 -13.08
C LEU A 97 10.30 -5.29 -12.41
N LEU A 98 10.48 -6.02 -11.31
CA LEU A 98 11.77 -6.11 -10.63
C LEU A 98 12.84 -6.73 -11.53
N ASP A 99 12.54 -7.81 -12.23
CA ASP A 99 13.45 -8.43 -13.21
C ASP A 99 13.83 -7.44 -14.32
N ARG A 100 12.83 -6.84 -14.96
CA ARG A 100 13.05 -5.97 -16.12
C ARG A 100 13.62 -4.59 -15.78
N SER A 101 13.37 -4.08 -14.58
CA SER A 101 13.97 -2.81 -14.12
C SER A 101 15.50 -2.85 -14.14
N THR A 102 16.11 -4.03 -13.95
CA THR A 102 17.56 -4.23 -14.06
C THR A 102 18.09 -3.86 -15.44
N TYR A 103 17.40 -4.31 -16.50
CA TYR A 103 17.85 -4.15 -17.88
C TYR A 103 17.43 -2.81 -18.50
N TYR A 104 16.25 -2.29 -18.13
CA TYR A 104 15.72 -1.07 -18.70
C TYR A 104 16.11 0.18 -17.90
N LEU A 105 16.06 0.10 -16.57
CA LEU A 105 16.29 1.25 -15.68
C LEU A 105 17.68 1.20 -15.02
N GLY A 106 18.47 0.17 -15.28
CA GLY A 106 19.80 0.01 -14.67
C GLY A 106 19.76 -0.21 -13.16
N VAL A 107 18.61 -0.64 -12.62
CA VAL A 107 18.47 -0.98 -11.20
C VAL A 107 19.47 -2.07 -10.85
N SER A 108 20.16 -1.90 -9.73
CA SER A 108 21.15 -2.85 -9.23
C SER A 108 20.91 -3.12 -7.75
N GLY A 109 21.12 -4.36 -7.32
CA GLY A 109 21.09 -4.75 -5.90
C GLY A 109 22.06 -3.97 -5.00
N LEU A 110 23.08 -3.32 -5.60
CA LEU A 110 24.02 -2.40 -4.93
C LEU A 110 23.44 -1.01 -4.66
N ASP A 111 22.41 -0.63 -5.41
CA ASP A 111 21.82 0.72 -5.37
C ASP A 111 20.44 0.72 -4.69
N VAL A 112 19.93 -0.44 -4.29
CA VAL A 112 18.65 -0.54 -3.56
C VAL A 112 18.78 0.20 -2.23
N GLU A 113 17.85 1.11 -1.97
CA GLU A 113 17.67 1.76 -0.66
C GLU A 113 16.74 0.92 0.22
N CYS A 114 15.57 0.56 -0.32
CA CYS A 114 14.66 -0.40 0.29
C CYS A 114 13.67 -0.98 -0.73
N LEU A 115 13.05 -2.10 -0.37
CA LEU A 115 11.98 -2.74 -1.11
C LEU A 115 10.76 -2.94 -0.21
N ASP A 116 9.63 -2.38 -0.61
CA ASP A 116 8.35 -2.52 0.09
C ASP A 116 7.38 -3.39 -0.69
N VAL A 117 6.74 -4.32 0.01
CA VAL A 117 5.47 -4.92 -0.39
C VAL A 117 4.40 -4.40 0.54
N LEU A 118 3.30 -3.90 -0.02
CA LEU A 118 2.22 -3.29 0.75
C LEU A 118 0.88 -3.90 0.37
N PHE A 119 0.09 -4.26 1.37
CA PHE A 119 -1.33 -4.59 1.23
C PHE A 119 -2.16 -3.44 1.78
N GLY A 120 -3.17 -3.02 1.03
CA GLY A 120 -4.10 -1.98 1.41
C GLY A 120 -5.54 -2.47 1.38
N PHE A 121 -6.32 -2.05 2.37
CA PHE A 121 -7.73 -2.39 2.55
C PHE A 121 -8.52 -1.09 2.73
N ASN A 122 -9.51 -0.84 1.87
CA ASN A 122 -10.39 0.31 1.98
C ASN A 122 -11.75 -0.10 2.56
N PHE A 123 -12.24 0.68 3.51
CA PHE A 123 -13.59 0.56 4.04
C PHE A 123 -14.36 1.85 3.78
N ASP A 124 -15.41 1.76 3.00
CA ASP A 124 -16.30 2.87 2.72
C ASP A 124 -17.13 3.20 3.95
N TYR A 125 -17.03 4.44 4.41
CA TYR A 125 -17.81 4.91 5.55
C TYR A 125 -18.10 6.41 5.48
N THR A 126 -19.38 6.76 5.42
CA THR A 126 -19.84 8.15 5.48
C THR A 126 -20.14 8.52 6.93
N GLY A 127 -19.17 9.12 7.62
CA GLY A 127 -19.30 9.55 9.00
C GLY A 127 -17.97 9.93 9.62
N ASN A 128 -17.91 10.05 10.96
CA ASN A 128 -16.66 10.29 11.65
C ASN A 128 -15.78 9.03 11.63
N ARG A 129 -14.93 8.92 10.62
CA ARG A 129 -14.00 7.80 10.41
C ARG A 129 -13.00 7.63 11.56
N ASP A 130 -12.55 8.72 12.18
CA ASP A 130 -11.65 8.66 13.35
C ASP A 130 -12.36 8.10 14.58
N ALA A 131 -13.67 8.32 14.70
CA ALA A 131 -14.47 7.71 15.75
C ALA A 131 -14.59 6.20 15.57
N ILE A 132 -14.76 5.72 14.32
CA ILE A 132 -14.72 4.29 14.00
C ILE A 132 -13.38 3.68 14.39
N VAL A 133 -12.26 4.26 13.92
CA VAL A 133 -10.92 3.73 14.22
C VAL A 133 -10.64 3.76 15.73
N THR A 134 -11.02 4.85 16.41
CA THR A 134 -10.90 4.96 17.87
C THR A 134 -11.66 3.86 18.59
N GLN A 135 -12.93 3.66 18.24
CA GLN A 135 -13.79 2.65 18.86
C GLN A 135 -13.23 1.24 18.60
N ALA A 136 -12.87 0.95 17.35
CA ALA A 136 -12.43 -0.37 16.92
C ALA A 136 -11.09 -0.77 17.55
N LEU A 137 -10.10 0.14 17.53
CA LEU A 137 -8.71 -0.21 17.85
C LEU A 137 -8.23 0.29 19.20
N LEU A 138 -8.80 1.39 19.71
CA LEU A 138 -8.32 2.04 20.94
C LEU A 138 -9.30 1.91 22.11
N GLY A 139 -10.55 1.49 21.91
CA GLY A 139 -11.63 1.59 22.89
C GLY A 139 -11.29 1.11 24.30
N ASN A 140 -10.52 0.02 24.42
CA ASN A 140 -10.11 -0.57 25.70
C ASN A 140 -8.66 -0.28 26.11
N SER A 141 -7.99 0.65 25.43
CA SER A 141 -6.60 1.02 25.70
C SER A 141 -6.50 2.14 26.75
N PRO A 142 -5.36 2.30 27.44
CA PRO A 142 -5.13 3.48 28.28
C PRO A 142 -5.25 4.81 27.52
N VAL A 143 -5.04 4.81 26.20
CA VAL A 143 -5.11 6.00 25.34
C VAL A 143 -6.56 6.44 25.14
N SER A 144 -7.56 5.53 25.16
CA SER A 144 -8.96 5.93 25.02
C SER A 144 -9.45 6.82 26.15
N LEU A 145 -8.79 6.79 27.32
CA LEU A 145 -9.09 7.69 28.43
C LEU A 145 -8.92 9.17 28.07
N PHE A 146 -8.07 9.49 27.09
CA PHE A 146 -7.94 10.86 26.56
C PHE A 146 -9.25 11.39 25.97
N MET A 147 -10.12 10.48 25.50
CA MET A 147 -11.41 10.78 24.87
C MET A 147 -12.60 10.51 25.80
N SER A 148 -12.36 10.34 27.11
CA SER A 148 -13.40 9.99 28.09
C SER A 148 -14.35 11.14 28.45
N GLN A 149 -14.08 12.36 27.99
CA GLN A 149 -14.91 13.51 28.31
C GLN A 149 -16.14 13.56 27.38
N PRO A 150 -17.35 13.87 27.89
CA PRO A 150 -18.57 13.86 27.07
C PRO A 150 -18.55 14.79 25.84
N SER A 151 -17.71 15.83 25.85
CA SER A 151 -17.59 16.82 24.77
C SER A 151 -16.37 16.61 23.87
N THR A 152 -15.64 15.50 24.01
CA THR A 152 -14.50 15.19 23.13
C THR A 152 -14.94 14.34 21.96
N HIS A 153 -14.56 14.76 20.76
CA HIS A 153 -14.76 14.00 19.53
C HIS A 153 -13.39 13.72 18.90
N PRO A 154 -13.15 12.49 18.42
CA PRO A 154 -11.97 12.22 17.60
C PRO A 154 -11.97 13.13 16.38
N LEU A 155 -10.85 13.83 16.19
CA LEU A 155 -10.59 14.66 15.01
C LEU A 155 -9.55 14.03 14.07
N GLU A 156 -8.65 13.25 14.65
CA GLU A 156 -7.57 12.56 13.94
C GLU A 156 -7.15 11.36 14.81
N CYS A 157 -7.37 10.16 14.29
CA CYS A 157 -6.97 8.90 14.89
C CYS A 157 -6.48 7.98 13.77
N GLU A 158 -5.21 8.18 13.39
CA GLU A 158 -4.52 7.44 12.33
C GLU A 158 -3.31 6.69 12.93
N PRO A 159 -3.51 5.54 13.63
CA PRO A 159 -2.41 4.80 14.21
C PRO A 159 -1.35 4.41 13.17
N ASN A 160 -0.09 4.58 13.52
CA ASN A 160 1.07 4.20 12.70
C ASN A 160 2.12 3.53 13.60
N LEU A 161 2.35 2.24 13.37
CA LEU A 161 3.25 1.40 14.15
C LEU A 161 4.22 0.68 13.22
N THR A 162 5.51 0.74 13.52
CA THR A 162 6.54 -0.04 12.83
C THR A 162 7.27 -0.94 13.82
N VAL A 163 7.47 -2.21 13.44
CA VAL A 163 8.21 -3.21 14.21
C VAL A 163 9.30 -3.84 13.36
N ALA A 164 10.44 -4.16 13.98
CA ALA A 164 11.49 -4.95 13.36
C ALA A 164 11.12 -6.45 13.39
N LEU A 165 11.45 -7.17 12.32
CA LEU A 165 11.21 -8.59 12.13
C LEU A 165 12.49 -9.43 12.13
N ASP A 166 13.65 -8.78 12.14
CA ASP A 166 14.97 -9.36 12.30
C ASP A 166 15.80 -8.53 13.31
N ASP A 167 16.88 -9.12 13.84
CA ASP A 167 17.72 -8.49 14.86
C ASP A 167 18.48 -7.27 14.30
N GLU A 168 18.76 -7.28 13.00
CA GLU A 168 19.40 -6.18 12.28
C GLU A 168 18.46 -5.01 11.97
N CYS A 169 17.16 -5.14 12.26
CA CYS A 169 16.10 -4.19 11.89
C CYS A 169 16.01 -3.90 10.38
N CYS A 170 16.55 -4.78 9.54
CA CYS A 170 16.54 -4.66 8.10
C CYS A 170 15.23 -5.15 7.48
N LEU A 171 14.50 -6.04 8.14
CA LEU A 171 13.14 -6.41 7.76
C LEU A 171 12.16 -5.78 8.76
N GLN A 172 11.19 -5.02 8.26
CA GLN A 172 10.25 -4.29 9.11
C GLN A 172 8.82 -4.52 8.64
N ALA A 173 7.88 -4.62 9.59
CA ALA A 173 6.45 -4.53 9.33
C ALA A 173 5.93 -3.20 9.85
N ARG A 174 5.15 -2.50 9.03
CA ARG A 174 4.46 -1.27 9.41
C ARG A 174 2.96 -1.42 9.19
N LEU A 175 2.20 -1.16 10.23
CA LEU A 175 0.75 -0.94 10.17
C LEU A 175 0.49 0.56 10.19
N SER A 176 -0.24 1.08 9.22
CA SER A 176 -0.70 2.47 9.22
C SER A 176 -2.14 2.58 8.76
N LEU A 177 -2.90 3.50 9.34
CA LEU A 177 -4.27 3.80 8.94
C LEU A 177 -4.38 5.24 8.43
N GLU A 178 -5.24 5.48 7.45
CA GLU A 178 -5.63 6.82 6.98
C GLU A 178 -7.16 6.93 6.99
N THR A 179 -7.69 7.91 7.71
CA THR A 179 -9.11 8.21 7.81
C THR A 179 -9.50 9.37 6.91
N ARG A 180 -8.56 10.27 6.55
CA ARG A 180 -8.82 11.44 5.68
C ARG A 180 -9.92 12.36 6.18
N SER A 181 -10.26 12.33 7.46
CA SER A 181 -11.25 13.25 8.01
C SER A 181 -10.68 14.65 8.23
N SER A 182 -11.55 15.63 8.40
CA SER A 182 -11.16 16.97 8.85
C SER A 182 -12.06 17.51 9.95
N SER A 183 -11.51 18.43 10.74
CA SER A 183 -12.27 19.16 11.78
C SER A 183 -13.49 19.91 11.21
N TYR A 184 -13.46 20.32 9.94
CA TYR A 184 -14.60 20.91 9.26
C TYR A 184 -15.76 19.92 9.11
N GLN A 185 -15.48 18.69 8.65
CA GLN A 185 -16.47 17.64 8.49
C GLN A 185 -17.07 17.26 9.84
N VAL A 186 -16.24 17.11 10.87
CA VAL A 186 -16.71 16.80 12.24
C VAL A 186 -17.63 17.90 12.78
N ARG A 187 -17.29 19.17 12.58
CA ARG A 187 -18.11 20.30 13.05
C ARG A 187 -19.44 20.45 12.31
N THR A 188 -19.45 20.16 11.01
CA THR A 188 -20.62 20.39 10.15
C THR A 188 -21.50 19.16 10.01
N GLY A 189 -20.98 17.97 10.33
CA GLY A 189 -21.63 16.69 10.05
C GLY A 189 -21.66 16.33 8.55
N ASN A 190 -21.02 17.12 7.70
CA ASN A 190 -20.97 16.88 6.26
C ASN A 190 -19.68 16.12 5.91
N TYR A 191 -19.79 14.82 5.75
CA TYR A 191 -18.67 13.93 5.43
C TYR A 191 -18.66 13.60 3.94
N GLU A 192 -17.47 13.55 3.37
CA GLU A 192 -17.24 13.08 2.00
C GLU A 192 -17.16 11.54 1.98
N ASN A 193 -17.33 10.95 0.80
CA ASN A 193 -17.17 9.50 0.61
C ASN A 193 -15.70 9.16 0.34
N ASP A 194 -14.85 9.30 1.36
CA ASP A 194 -13.51 8.67 1.32
C ASP A 194 -13.49 7.42 2.22
N PRO A 195 -12.62 6.45 1.91
CA PRO A 195 -12.51 5.26 2.71
C PRO A 195 -11.62 5.49 3.95
N ILE A 196 -11.85 4.67 4.97
CA ILE A 196 -10.81 4.32 5.95
C ILE A 196 -9.87 3.35 5.25
N THR A 197 -8.59 3.69 5.13
CA THR A 197 -7.60 2.77 4.54
C THR A 197 -6.68 2.19 5.59
N VAL A 198 -6.56 0.87 5.62
CA VAL A 198 -5.58 0.14 6.42
C VAL A 198 -4.44 -0.31 5.51
N TYR A 199 -3.21 0.00 5.87
CA TYR A 199 -2.01 -0.39 5.16
C TYR A 199 -1.14 -1.30 6.03
N LEU A 200 -0.79 -2.48 5.50
CA LEU A 200 0.33 -3.29 5.99
C LEU A 200 1.48 -3.15 4.99
N THR A 201 2.64 -2.68 5.45
CA THR A 201 3.86 -2.58 4.64
C THR A 201 4.94 -3.50 5.21
N ILE A 202 5.46 -4.42 4.41
CA ILE A 202 6.69 -5.16 4.71
C ILE A 202 7.83 -4.54 3.93
N ARG A 203 8.78 -3.94 4.65
CA ARG A 203 9.96 -3.26 4.10
C ARG A 203 11.22 -4.08 4.34
N LYS A 204 12.00 -4.29 3.28
CA LYS A 204 13.36 -4.84 3.36
C LYS A 204 14.39 -3.78 3.00
N TYR A 205 15.31 -3.53 3.92
CA TYR A 205 16.56 -2.80 3.70
C TYR A 205 17.68 -3.76 3.31
N PRO A 206 18.69 -3.31 2.54
CA PRO A 206 19.89 -4.08 2.27
C PRO A 206 20.62 -4.46 3.56
N LEU A 207 21.18 -5.66 3.59
CA LEU A 207 22.10 -6.08 4.66
C LEU A 207 23.49 -5.53 4.39
N GLN A 208 24.22 -5.18 5.46
CA GLN A 208 25.55 -4.62 5.32
C GLN A 208 26.51 -5.65 4.70
N GLY A 209 27.16 -5.27 3.61
CA GLY A 209 28.14 -6.12 2.92
C GLY A 209 27.53 -7.16 1.97
N GLU A 210 26.21 -7.15 1.78
CA GLU A 210 25.50 -8.02 0.86
C GLU A 210 24.91 -7.24 -0.31
N VAL A 211 24.80 -7.89 -1.47
CA VAL A 211 24.08 -7.35 -2.63
C VAL A 211 22.63 -7.81 -2.55
N THR A 212 21.68 -6.88 -2.66
CA THR A 212 20.26 -7.21 -2.58
C THR A 212 19.80 -8.01 -3.80
N ASP A 213 19.32 -9.23 -3.58
CA ASP A 213 18.56 -9.98 -4.58
C ASP A 213 17.10 -9.55 -4.52
N LEU A 214 16.66 -8.77 -5.51
CA LEU A 214 15.31 -8.21 -5.57
C LEU A 214 14.22 -9.28 -5.66
N GLN A 215 14.46 -10.37 -6.39
CA GLN A 215 13.46 -11.43 -6.55
C GLN A 215 13.29 -12.17 -5.22
N LYS A 216 14.40 -12.54 -4.59
CA LYS A 216 14.38 -13.20 -3.28
C LYS A 216 13.79 -12.30 -2.20
N ALA A 217 14.17 -11.03 -2.16
CA ALA A 217 13.64 -10.06 -1.20
C ALA A 217 12.12 -9.87 -1.38
N PHE A 218 11.66 -9.77 -2.63
CA PHE A 218 10.23 -9.68 -2.94
C PHE A 218 9.46 -10.93 -2.48
N THR A 219 9.95 -12.13 -2.82
CA THR A 219 9.32 -13.40 -2.40
C THR A 219 9.22 -13.51 -0.88
N ASN A 220 10.28 -13.15 -0.15
CA ASN A 220 10.23 -13.13 1.31
C ASN A 220 9.22 -12.10 1.84
N ASN A 221 9.20 -10.89 1.27
CA ASN A 221 8.30 -9.84 1.74
C ASN A 221 6.83 -10.15 1.49
N GLN A 222 6.47 -10.75 0.35
CA GLN A 222 5.08 -11.17 0.09
C GLN A 222 4.65 -12.27 1.07
N GLU A 223 5.50 -13.26 1.34
CA GLU A 223 5.19 -14.37 2.26
C GLU A 223 4.93 -13.85 3.68
N VAL A 224 5.78 -12.94 4.15
CA VAL A 224 5.60 -12.26 5.44
C VAL A 224 4.34 -11.40 5.45
N CYS A 225 4.06 -10.67 4.35
CA CYS A 225 2.87 -9.82 4.25
C CYS A 225 1.59 -10.64 4.35
N GLU A 226 1.51 -11.78 3.66
CA GLU A 226 0.38 -12.68 3.76
C GLU A 226 0.24 -13.32 5.15
N ASP A 227 1.33 -13.79 5.76
CA ASP A 227 1.32 -14.36 7.13
C ASP A 227 0.81 -13.34 8.15
N TYR A 228 1.33 -12.11 8.10
CA TYR A 228 0.90 -11.02 8.98
C TYR A 228 -0.55 -10.65 8.73
N THR A 229 -0.97 -10.65 7.47
CA THR A 229 -2.36 -10.33 7.09
C THR A 229 -3.31 -11.32 7.73
N ARG A 230 -3.08 -12.64 7.54
CA ARG A 230 -3.91 -13.71 8.08
C ARG A 230 -3.93 -13.74 9.61
N ARG A 231 -2.78 -13.57 10.24
CA ARG A 231 -2.64 -13.79 11.70
C ARG A 231 -2.95 -12.56 12.54
N PHE A 232 -2.69 -11.37 12.02
CA PHE A 232 -2.77 -10.13 12.81
C PHE A 232 -3.69 -9.10 12.19
N ILE A 233 -3.55 -8.79 10.89
CA ILE A 233 -4.29 -7.67 10.30
C ILE A 233 -5.78 -7.97 10.21
N ILE A 234 -6.16 -9.13 9.67
CA ILE A 234 -7.58 -9.51 9.54
C ILE A 234 -8.26 -9.57 10.92
N PRO A 235 -7.85 -10.47 11.84
CA PRO A 235 -8.60 -10.68 13.08
C PRO A 235 -8.51 -9.54 14.10
N HIS A 236 -7.50 -8.66 14.00
CA HIS A 236 -7.24 -7.65 15.02
C HIS A 236 -7.29 -6.20 14.52
N VAL A 237 -7.43 -5.98 13.21
CA VAL A 237 -7.57 -4.63 12.63
C VAL A 237 -8.78 -4.55 11.71
N ILE A 238 -8.88 -5.43 10.71
CA ILE A 238 -9.96 -5.43 9.72
C ILE A 238 -11.30 -5.81 10.35
N ASP A 239 -11.40 -6.98 11.01
CA ASP A 239 -12.65 -7.44 11.62
C ASP A 239 -13.21 -6.41 12.63
N PRO A 240 -12.40 -5.82 13.54
CA PRO A 240 -12.89 -4.78 14.44
C PRO A 240 -13.39 -3.51 13.72
N ILE A 241 -12.74 -3.08 12.64
CA ILE A 241 -13.16 -1.91 11.86
C ILE A 241 -14.49 -2.21 11.16
N ALA A 242 -14.59 -3.35 10.47
CA ALA A 242 -15.81 -3.77 9.80
C ALA A 242 -16.99 -3.89 10.79
N ALA A 243 -16.75 -4.48 11.97
CA ALA A 243 -17.76 -4.58 13.02
C ALA A 243 -18.18 -3.20 13.57
N ALA A 244 -17.23 -2.28 13.75
CA ALA A 244 -17.52 -0.93 14.21
C ALA A 244 -18.37 -0.16 13.19
N ILE A 245 -18.05 -0.26 11.89
CA ILE A 245 -18.84 0.32 10.79
C ILE A 245 -20.26 -0.27 10.81
N ALA A 246 -20.40 -1.59 10.87
CA ALA A 246 -21.70 -2.26 10.91
C ALA A 246 -22.56 -1.85 12.12
N SER A 247 -21.93 -1.54 13.26
CA SER A 247 -22.62 -1.09 14.48
C SER A 247 -22.99 0.40 14.50
N ALA A 248 -22.41 1.20 13.60
CA ALA A 248 -22.64 2.64 13.52
C ALA A 248 -23.85 3.01 12.64
N HIS A 249 -24.45 2.02 11.97
CA HIS A 249 -25.67 2.14 11.16
C HIS A 249 -26.94 1.91 11.97
#